data_AF-A0A954Z8F4-F1
#
_entry.id   AF-A0A954Z8F4-F1
#
_cell.length_a   1.000
_cell.length_b   1.000
_cell.length_c   1.000
_cell.angle_alpha   90.00
_cell.angle_beta   90.00
_cell.angle_gamma   90.00
#
_symmetry.space_group_name_H-M   'P 1'
#
loop_
_entity.id
_entity.type
_entity.pdbx_description
1 polymer ?
#
loop_
_entity_poly.entity_id
_entity_poly.type
_entity_poly.pdbx_seq_one_letter_code
_entity_poly.pdbx_strand_id
1 'polypeptide(L)'
;MKTATIVSQDRGVRVERLRAESSWRLWVAPAAILFAAIAMTRERGGWPQMWATAFGLYFACKGWVLLVAGAHGARFSKAGVGRFVFLWAGMDPAPFAENARDQRITSSDPISRREGWAKLLLGVALLVVSRAVAPHVGAYPAMWICVSAYCLILHFGILHLIGAAWRHAGYNVEAIMQRPARSTSLADFWSRRWNRAFRDVSHALVVRPTRRFLGPAGAVGLVFVASGLVHELLMSWPARGGWGAPTAYFTLQGLGVFLERGRAGRRLGLSTKRGVG
;
A
#
# COMPACT_ATOMS: atom_id res chain seq x y z
N MET A 1 0.13 9.89 -49.58
CA MET A 1 0.50 8.98 -48.48
C MET A 1 0.13 9.65 -47.16
N LYS A 2 -0.89 9.16 -46.45
CA LYS A 2 -1.30 9.67 -45.13
C LYS A 2 -0.38 9.06 -44.08
N THR A 3 0.38 9.89 -43.39
CA THR A 3 1.20 9.51 -42.24
C THR A 3 0.27 9.20 -41.07
N ALA A 4 0.12 7.91 -40.74
CA ALA A 4 -0.60 7.47 -39.56
C ALA A 4 0.28 7.71 -38.32
N THR A 5 -0.03 8.77 -37.57
CA THR A 5 0.48 8.99 -36.22
C THR A 5 -0.08 7.89 -35.31
N ILE A 6 0.76 6.93 -34.92
CA ILE A 6 0.42 5.99 -33.85
C ILE A 6 0.45 6.77 -32.53
N VAL A 7 -0.69 7.33 -32.15
CA VAL A 7 -0.95 7.78 -30.79
C VAL A 7 -0.98 6.52 -29.93
N SER A 8 0.11 6.23 -29.22
CA SER A 8 0.11 5.20 -28.18
C SER A 8 -0.80 5.67 -27.04
N GLN A 9 -2.07 5.30 -27.13
CA GLN A 9 -3.06 5.54 -26.10
C GLN A 9 -2.76 4.62 -24.91
N ASP A 10 -1.83 5.01 -24.05
CA ASP A 10 -1.65 4.43 -22.71
C ASP A 10 -2.86 4.85 -21.85
N ARG A 11 -4.04 4.30 -22.15
CA ARG A 11 -5.29 4.46 -21.38
C ARG A 11 -5.28 3.56 -20.13
N GLY A 12 -4.15 3.45 -19.44
CA GLY A 12 -4.08 2.65 -18.22
C GLY A 12 -4.83 3.35 -17.08
N VAL A 13 -5.96 2.77 -16.65
CA VAL A 13 -6.76 3.13 -15.46
C VAL A 13 -6.01 2.77 -14.16
N ARG A 14 -4.72 3.08 -14.06
CA ARG A 14 -3.99 2.92 -12.80
C ARG A 14 -4.48 3.99 -11.83
N VAL A 15 -4.63 3.64 -10.56
CA VAL A 15 -5.07 4.59 -9.50
C VAL A 15 -4.19 5.83 -9.47
N GLU A 16 -2.88 5.67 -9.68
CA GLU A 16 -1.93 6.77 -9.74
C GLU A 16 -2.22 7.78 -10.86
N ARG A 17 -3.04 7.43 -11.86
CA ARG A 17 -3.46 8.27 -13.00
C ARG A 17 -4.85 8.88 -12.86
N LEU A 18 -5.69 8.41 -11.95
CA LEU A 18 -7.05 8.91 -11.73
C LEU A 18 -7.05 10.38 -11.27
N ARG A 19 -7.74 11.28 -11.98
CA ARG A 19 -7.78 12.70 -11.62
C ARG A 19 -8.48 12.88 -10.27
N ALA A 20 -7.89 13.72 -9.42
CA ALA A 20 -8.48 14.16 -8.14
C ALA A 20 -9.65 15.14 -8.32
N GLU A 21 -10.11 15.38 -9.56
CA GLU A 21 -11.40 16.01 -9.84
C GLU A 21 -12.57 15.05 -9.52
N SER A 22 -12.41 14.24 -8.47
CA SER A 22 -13.46 13.39 -7.94
C SER A 22 -14.45 14.27 -7.22
N SER A 23 -15.68 14.37 -7.73
CA SER A 23 -16.80 14.96 -7.00
C SER A 23 -16.83 14.42 -5.57
N TRP A 24 -17.02 15.28 -4.57
CA TRP A 24 -17.14 14.88 -3.16
C TRP A 24 -18.16 13.75 -2.93
N ARG A 25 -19.12 13.61 -3.86
CA ARG A 25 -20.12 12.54 -3.90
C ARG A 25 -19.50 11.13 -3.94
N LEU A 26 -18.33 10.97 -4.57
CA LEU A 26 -17.62 9.68 -4.64
C LEU A 26 -17.06 9.24 -3.28
N TRP A 27 -17.05 10.12 -2.29
CA TRP A 27 -16.65 9.83 -0.91
C TRP A 27 -17.79 9.40 -0.01
N VAL A 28 -19.04 9.70 -0.35
CA VAL A 28 -20.19 9.47 0.53
C VAL A 28 -20.30 8.01 0.94
N ALA A 29 -20.29 7.09 -0.03
CA ALA A 29 -20.38 5.66 0.26
C ALA A 29 -19.13 5.11 0.98
N PRO A 30 -17.88 5.37 0.52
CA PRO A 30 -16.67 5.00 1.26
C PRO A 30 -16.63 5.51 2.71
N ALA A 31 -16.98 6.78 2.93
CA ALA A 31 -17.01 7.36 4.26
C ALA A 31 -18.08 6.70 5.13
N ALA A 32 -19.28 6.46 4.58
CA ALA A 32 -20.34 5.76 5.29
C ALA A 32 -19.91 4.35 5.73
N ILE A 33 -19.19 3.59 4.88
CA ILE A 33 -18.64 2.27 5.23
C ILE A 33 -17.69 2.38 6.43
N LEU A 34 -16.75 3.32 6.39
CA LEU A 34 -15.79 3.52 7.48
C LEU A 34 -16.49 3.95 8.78
N PHE A 35 -17.38 4.93 8.71
CA PHE A 35 -18.11 5.42 9.88
C PHE A 35 -19.02 4.36 10.48
N ALA A 36 -19.72 3.57 9.65
CA ALA A 36 -20.52 2.45 10.12
C ALA A 36 -19.66 1.40 10.84
N ALA A 37 -18.51 1.04 10.28
CA ALA A 37 -17.61 0.06 10.89
C ALA A 37 -17.08 0.54 12.27
N ILE A 38 -16.72 1.82 12.38
CA ILE A 38 -16.29 2.43 13.64
C ILE A 38 -17.46 2.48 14.64
N ALA A 39 -18.64 2.92 14.21
CA ALA A 39 -19.81 3.05 15.08
C ALA A 39 -20.24 1.69 15.67
N MET A 40 -20.27 0.63 14.85
CA MET A 40 -20.64 -0.72 15.27
C MET A 40 -19.69 -1.35 16.28
N THR A 41 -18.47 -0.84 16.40
CA THR A 41 -17.43 -1.41 17.28
C THR A 41 -16.91 -0.43 18.33
N ARG A 42 -17.51 0.75 18.43
CA ARG A 42 -17.09 1.81 19.34
C ARG A 42 -17.02 1.35 20.80
N GLU A 43 -18.00 0.56 21.22
CA GLU A 43 -18.13 0.11 22.61
C GLU A 43 -17.33 -1.15 22.92
N ARG A 44 -16.86 -1.88 21.88
CA ARG A 44 -16.20 -3.17 22.07
C ARG A 44 -14.73 -3.04 22.48
N GLY A 45 -14.06 -1.94 22.12
CA GLY A 45 -12.62 -1.76 22.33
C GLY A 45 -11.76 -2.85 21.68
N GLY A 46 -10.45 -2.75 21.80
CA GLY A 46 -9.52 -3.86 21.52
C GLY A 46 -9.60 -4.43 20.10
N TRP A 47 -9.51 -5.76 20.00
CA TRP A 47 -9.41 -6.47 18.72
C TRP A 47 -10.62 -6.28 17.79
N PRO A 48 -11.89 -6.38 18.24
CA PRO A 48 -13.03 -6.15 17.36
C PRO A 48 -13.04 -4.75 16.73
N GLN A 49 -12.69 -3.72 17.51
CA GLN A 49 -12.63 -2.35 17.03
C GLN A 49 -11.48 -2.13 16.04
N MET A 50 -10.32 -2.72 16.31
CA MET A 50 -9.18 -2.68 15.40
C MET A 50 -9.54 -3.26 14.04
N TRP A 51 -10.06 -4.49 14.03
CA TRP A 51 -10.39 -5.18 12.78
C TRP A 51 -11.51 -4.48 12.01
N ALA A 52 -12.57 -4.03 12.68
CA ALA A 52 -13.65 -3.31 12.01
C ALA A 52 -13.14 -2.00 11.38
N THR A 53 -12.30 -1.24 12.09
CA THR A 53 -11.72 0.00 11.55
C THR A 53 -10.77 -0.29 10.39
N ALA A 54 -9.92 -1.31 10.49
CA ALA A 54 -9.00 -1.72 9.43
C ALA A 54 -9.74 -2.18 8.16
N PHE A 55 -10.72 -3.08 8.31
CA PHE A 55 -11.52 -3.55 7.18
C PHE A 55 -12.42 -2.45 6.62
N GLY A 56 -13.02 -1.62 7.48
CA GLY A 56 -13.82 -0.47 7.06
C GLY A 56 -13.00 0.49 6.21
N LEU A 57 -11.77 0.83 6.64
CA LEU A 57 -10.87 1.68 5.87
C LEU A 57 -10.45 1.02 4.55
N TYR A 58 -10.09 -0.27 4.59
CA TYR A 58 -9.72 -1.03 3.40
C TYR A 58 -10.86 -1.04 2.36
N PHE A 59 -12.08 -1.39 2.77
CA PHE A 59 -13.24 -1.45 1.87
C PHE A 59 -13.69 -0.07 1.40
N ALA A 60 -13.56 0.97 2.24
CA ALA A 60 -13.76 2.35 1.83
C ALA A 60 -12.80 2.74 0.70
N CYS A 61 -11.50 2.48 0.84
CA CYS A 61 -10.51 2.73 -0.20
C CYS A 61 -10.80 1.94 -1.48
N LYS A 62 -11.15 0.65 -1.37
CA LYS A 62 -11.53 -0.20 -2.51
C LYS A 62 -12.73 0.34 -3.26
N GLY A 63 -13.79 0.70 -2.53
CA GLY A 63 -15.00 1.28 -3.10
C GLY A 63 -14.72 2.60 -3.79
N TRP A 64 -13.97 3.49 -3.14
CA TRP A 64 -13.57 4.77 -3.72
C TRP A 64 -12.79 4.58 -5.03
N VAL A 65 -11.80 3.70 -5.04
CA VAL A 65 -11.01 3.37 -6.24
C VAL A 65 -11.89 2.87 -7.38
N LEU A 66 -12.83 1.96 -7.12
CA LEU A 66 -13.75 1.44 -8.13
C LEU A 66 -14.65 2.52 -8.71
N LEU A 67 -15.21 3.38 -7.85
CA LEU A 67 -16.08 4.48 -8.26
C LEU A 67 -15.33 5.47 -9.14
N VAL A 68 -14.10 5.84 -8.76
CA VAL A 68 -13.27 6.76 -9.55
C VAL A 68 -12.83 6.11 -10.86
N ALA A 69 -12.44 4.84 -10.86
CA ALA A 69 -12.09 4.10 -12.07
C ALA A 69 -13.28 4.03 -13.05
N GLY A 70 -14.48 3.75 -12.55
CA GLY A 70 -15.72 3.74 -13.33
C GLY A 70 -16.05 5.11 -13.93
N ALA A 71 -15.90 6.18 -13.15
CA ALA A 71 -16.07 7.56 -13.64
C ALA A 71 -15.07 7.94 -14.75
N HIS A 72 -13.91 7.27 -14.81
CA HIS A 72 -12.91 7.43 -15.86
C HIS A 72 -13.04 6.38 -16.98
N GLY A 73 -14.18 5.69 -17.07
CA GLY A 73 -14.52 4.80 -18.18
C GLY A 73 -14.07 3.34 -18.03
N ALA A 74 -13.56 2.92 -16.86
CA ALA A 74 -13.31 1.52 -16.60
C ALA A 74 -14.62 0.74 -16.46
N ARG A 75 -14.69 -0.45 -17.05
CA ARG A 75 -15.87 -1.33 -16.97
C ARG A 75 -15.50 -2.62 -16.25
N PHE A 76 -16.33 -3.03 -15.30
CA PHE A 76 -16.10 -4.21 -14.48
C PHE A 76 -17.33 -5.10 -14.48
N SER A 77 -17.16 -6.40 -14.71
CA SER A 77 -18.19 -7.40 -14.35
C SER A 77 -18.27 -7.55 -12.84
N LYS A 78 -19.40 -8.10 -12.36
CA LYS A 78 -19.58 -8.52 -10.96
C LYS A 78 -18.41 -9.40 -10.49
N ALA A 79 -17.95 -10.33 -11.33
CA ALA A 79 -16.79 -11.17 -11.04
C ALA A 79 -15.47 -10.37 -10.97
N GLY A 80 -15.27 -9.38 -11.86
CA GLY A 80 -14.09 -8.49 -11.81
C GLY A 80 -14.04 -7.67 -10.51
N VAL A 81 -15.16 -7.10 -10.11
CA VAL A 81 -15.31 -6.40 -8.83
C VAL A 81 -15.02 -7.33 -7.66
N GLY A 82 -15.62 -8.53 -7.63
CA GLY A 82 -15.41 -9.50 -6.56
C GLY A 82 -13.94 -9.91 -6.40
N ARG A 83 -13.25 -10.20 -7.51
CA ARG A 83 -11.80 -10.52 -7.51
C ARG A 83 -10.98 -9.35 -6.96
N PHE A 84 -11.23 -8.13 -7.42
CA PHE A 84 -10.49 -6.96 -6.97
C PHE A 84 -10.72 -6.67 -5.48
N VAL A 85 -11.97 -6.72 -5.01
CA VAL A 85 -12.31 -6.28 -3.64
C VAL A 85 -11.88 -7.32 -2.60
N PHE A 86 -12.14 -8.60 -2.85
CA PHE A 86 -12.00 -9.66 -1.83
C PHE A 86 -10.76 -10.54 -2.01
N LEU A 87 -10.23 -10.67 -3.22
CA LEU A 87 -9.15 -11.64 -3.53
C LEU A 87 -7.82 -10.98 -3.92
N TRP A 88 -7.79 -9.65 -3.98
CA TRP A 88 -6.57 -8.89 -4.25
C TRP A 88 -6.40 -7.78 -3.23
N ALA A 89 -5.26 -7.73 -2.55
CA ALA A 89 -5.00 -6.70 -1.53
C ALA A 89 -4.47 -5.38 -2.10
N GLY A 90 -4.03 -5.35 -3.37
CA GLY A 90 -3.54 -4.12 -4.02
C GLY A 90 -4.66 -3.15 -4.37
N MET A 91 -4.33 -1.87 -4.52
CA MET A 91 -5.34 -0.83 -4.77
C MET A 91 -5.49 -0.47 -6.25
N ASP A 92 -4.78 -1.11 -7.18
CA ASP A 92 -5.00 -0.91 -8.62
C ASP A 92 -6.11 -1.83 -9.16
N PRO A 93 -7.26 -1.28 -9.64
CA PRO A 93 -8.34 -2.08 -10.18
C PRO A 93 -8.12 -2.44 -11.65
N ALA A 94 -7.18 -1.78 -12.34
CA ALA A 94 -7.00 -1.91 -13.79
C ALA A 94 -6.87 -3.38 -14.26
N PRO A 95 -6.11 -4.27 -13.59
CA PRO A 95 -5.98 -5.65 -14.05
C PRO A 95 -7.31 -6.43 -14.08
N PHE A 96 -8.32 -5.98 -13.34
CA PHE A 96 -9.62 -6.65 -13.21
C PHE A 96 -10.72 -6.02 -14.06
N ALA A 97 -10.42 -4.94 -14.80
CA ALA A 97 -11.37 -4.30 -15.71
C ALA A 97 -11.49 -5.06 -17.04
N GLU A 98 -12.69 -5.12 -17.59
CA GLU A 98 -13.01 -5.86 -18.82
C GLU A 98 -12.32 -5.25 -20.04
N ASN A 99 -12.33 -3.91 -20.11
CA ASN A 99 -11.70 -3.14 -21.16
C ASN A 99 -10.18 -2.97 -20.98
N ALA A 100 -9.59 -3.59 -19.95
CA ALA A 100 -8.16 -3.59 -19.68
C ALA A 100 -7.52 -4.98 -19.81
N ARG A 101 -8.28 -6.01 -20.21
CA ARG A 101 -7.78 -7.40 -20.34
C ARG A 101 -6.60 -7.54 -21.31
N ASP A 102 -6.47 -6.64 -22.27
CA ASP A 102 -5.34 -6.63 -23.23
C ASP A 102 -4.08 -5.92 -22.72
N GLN A 103 -4.04 -5.50 -21.45
CA GLN A 103 -2.81 -5.00 -20.86
C GLN A 103 -1.81 -6.15 -20.72
N ARG A 104 -0.93 -6.28 -21.73
CA ARG A 104 0.26 -7.15 -21.68
C ARG A 104 0.96 -6.94 -20.34
N ILE A 105 1.51 -8.02 -19.78
CA ILE A 105 2.35 -7.97 -18.59
C ILE A 105 3.50 -6.99 -18.86
N THR A 106 3.37 -5.76 -18.35
CA THR A 106 4.30 -4.66 -18.65
C THR A 106 5.51 -4.65 -17.71
N SER A 107 5.41 -5.31 -16.56
CA SER A 107 6.52 -5.40 -15.61
C SER A 107 7.44 -6.58 -15.94
N SER A 108 8.68 -6.25 -16.29
CA SER A 108 9.77 -7.21 -16.50
C SER A 108 10.22 -7.92 -15.23
N ASP A 109 9.84 -7.43 -14.04
CA ASP A 109 10.21 -8.06 -12.77
C ASP A 109 9.24 -9.20 -12.42
N PRO A 110 9.65 -10.47 -12.50
CA PRO A 110 8.77 -11.60 -12.18
C PRO A 110 8.47 -11.63 -10.68
N ILE A 111 7.19 -11.82 -10.32
CA ILE A 111 6.81 -12.16 -8.94
C ILE A 111 7.16 -13.64 -8.74
N SER A 112 8.34 -13.89 -8.16
CA SER A 112 8.87 -15.25 -8.00
C SER A 112 8.12 -16.04 -6.93
N ARG A 113 7.43 -17.12 -7.33
CA ARG A 113 6.77 -18.05 -6.39
C ARG A 113 7.74 -18.61 -5.36
N ARG A 114 8.98 -18.93 -5.78
CA ARG A 114 10.03 -19.45 -4.90
C ARG A 114 10.38 -18.44 -3.80
N GLU A 115 10.50 -17.17 -4.16
CA GLU A 115 10.77 -16.12 -3.16
C GLU A 115 9.61 -15.99 -2.16
N GLY A 116 8.36 -16.04 -2.62
CA GLY A 116 7.18 -16.00 -1.75
C GLY A 116 7.15 -17.15 -0.75
N TRP A 117 7.35 -18.38 -1.23
CA TRP A 117 7.40 -19.58 -0.37
C TRP A 117 8.57 -19.53 0.61
N ALA A 118 9.76 -19.12 0.17
CA ALA A 118 10.91 -18.98 1.06
C ALA A 118 10.64 -18.00 2.22
N LYS A 119 10.05 -16.84 1.93
CA LYS A 119 9.68 -15.84 2.95
C LYS A 119 8.60 -16.37 3.90
N LEU A 120 7.60 -17.07 3.36
CA LEU A 120 6.54 -17.68 4.15
C LEU A 120 7.09 -18.75 5.12
N LEU A 121 7.88 -19.69 4.61
CA LEU A 121 8.47 -20.77 5.41
C LEU A 121 9.45 -20.22 6.45
N LEU A 122 10.28 -19.23 6.09
CA LEU A 122 11.14 -18.54 7.05
C LEU A 122 10.33 -17.85 8.15
N GLY A 123 9.22 -17.19 7.79
CA GLY A 123 8.32 -16.58 8.76
C GLY A 123 7.71 -17.61 9.71
N VAL A 124 7.23 -18.75 9.20
CA VAL A 124 6.71 -19.86 10.03
C VAL A 124 7.79 -20.41 10.97
N ALA A 125 9.01 -20.62 10.47
CA ALA A 125 10.13 -21.05 11.29
C ALA A 125 10.45 -20.05 12.41
N LEU A 126 10.50 -18.74 12.11
CA LEU A 126 10.72 -17.69 13.10
C LEU A 126 9.60 -17.61 14.14
N LEU A 127 8.36 -17.91 13.77
CA LEU A 127 7.24 -17.97 14.71
C LEU A 127 7.43 -19.11 15.73
N VAL A 128 7.86 -20.28 15.26
CA VAL A 128 8.20 -21.42 16.14
C VAL A 128 9.40 -21.08 17.04
N VAL A 129 10.45 -20.49 16.45
CA VAL A 129 11.65 -20.06 17.19
C VAL A 129 11.28 -19.04 18.27
N SER A 130 10.46 -18.03 17.95
CA SER A 130 10.00 -17.02 18.91
C SER A 130 9.39 -17.67 20.15
N ARG A 131 8.54 -18.68 19.99
CA ARG A 131 7.93 -19.42 21.11
C ARG A 131 8.94 -20.25 21.89
N ALA A 132 9.89 -20.89 21.20
CA ALA A 132 10.91 -21.73 21.82
C ALA A 132 11.93 -20.91 22.63
N VAL A 133 12.32 -19.73 22.16
CA VAL A 133 13.32 -18.90 22.85
C VAL A 133 12.73 -18.00 23.93
N ALA A 134 11.41 -17.75 23.91
CA ALA A 134 10.74 -16.86 24.87
C ALA A 134 11.07 -17.14 26.36
N PRO A 135 11.16 -18.41 26.82
CA PRO A 135 11.55 -18.71 28.20
C PRO A 135 13.01 -18.32 28.53
N HIS A 136 13.87 -18.21 27.52
CA HIS A 136 15.31 -17.98 27.69
C HIS A 136 15.74 -16.53 27.51
N VAL A 137 15.10 -15.80 26.58
CA VAL A 137 15.46 -14.40 26.25
C VAL A 137 14.48 -13.37 26.80
N GLY A 138 13.40 -13.83 27.45
CA GLY A 138 12.32 -13.00 27.94
C GLY A 138 11.32 -12.56 26.85
N ALA A 139 10.23 -11.93 27.30
CA ALA A 139 9.10 -11.62 26.43
C ALA A 139 9.42 -10.59 25.34
N TYR A 140 10.25 -9.58 25.64
CA TYR A 140 10.46 -8.45 24.74
C TYR A 140 11.26 -8.83 23.47
N PRO A 141 12.42 -9.51 23.54
CA PRO A 141 13.11 -9.98 22.34
C PRO A 141 12.28 -11.01 21.55
N ALA A 142 11.62 -11.94 22.26
CA ALA A 142 10.76 -12.95 21.62
C ALA A 142 9.58 -12.31 20.86
N MET A 143 9.00 -11.24 21.40
CA MET A 143 7.96 -10.46 20.72
C MET A 143 8.48 -9.84 19.41
N TRP A 144 9.69 -9.28 19.37
CA TRP A 144 10.25 -8.72 18.13
C TRP A 144 10.48 -9.79 17.05
N ILE A 145 10.91 -10.99 17.45
CA ILE A 145 11.01 -12.15 16.54
C ILE A 145 9.61 -12.52 16.03
N CYS A 146 8.62 -12.56 16.91
CA CYS A 146 7.22 -12.85 16.58
C CYS A 146 6.64 -11.84 15.58
N VAL A 147 6.83 -10.54 15.82
CA VAL A 147 6.38 -9.47 14.91
C VAL A 147 7.05 -9.60 13.54
N SER A 148 8.37 -9.86 13.52
CA SER A 148 9.12 -10.09 12.28
C SER A 148 8.60 -11.32 11.52
N ALA A 149 8.27 -12.40 12.24
CA ALA A 149 7.65 -13.59 11.68
C ALA A 149 6.30 -13.28 11.03
N TYR A 150 5.41 -12.55 11.71
CA TYR A 150 4.13 -12.12 11.14
C TYR A 150 4.28 -11.21 9.91
N CYS A 151 5.25 -10.29 9.92
CA CYS A 151 5.57 -9.48 8.75
C CYS A 151 5.98 -10.37 7.56
N LEU A 152 6.84 -11.37 7.79
CA LEU A 152 7.27 -12.31 6.76
C LEU A 152 6.12 -13.17 6.23
N ILE A 153 5.31 -13.74 7.11
CA ILE A 153 4.17 -14.59 6.75
C ILE A 153 3.15 -13.78 5.94
N LEU A 154 2.68 -12.66 6.49
CA LEU A 154 1.54 -11.93 5.94
C LEU A 154 1.97 -11.04 4.75
N HIS A 155 2.92 -10.13 4.96
CA HIS A 155 3.21 -9.06 3.99
C HIS A 155 4.16 -9.52 2.88
N PHE A 156 5.12 -10.38 3.21
CA PHE A 156 6.18 -10.79 2.28
C PHE A 156 5.97 -12.18 1.67
N GLY A 157 5.23 -13.06 2.36
CA GLY A 157 4.90 -14.41 1.93
C GLY A 157 3.54 -14.45 1.24
N ILE A 158 2.45 -14.41 2.01
CA ILE A 158 1.07 -14.59 1.52
C ILE A 158 0.71 -13.56 0.45
N LEU A 159 0.89 -12.26 0.71
CA LEU A 159 0.57 -11.23 -0.29
C LEU A 159 1.41 -11.36 -1.57
N HIS A 160 2.65 -11.84 -1.45
CA HIS A 160 3.51 -12.10 -2.61
C HIS A 160 3.02 -13.30 -3.43
N LEU A 161 2.64 -14.38 -2.75
CA LEU A 161 2.09 -15.59 -3.39
C LEU A 161 0.74 -15.33 -4.05
N ILE A 162 -0.14 -14.54 -3.43
CA ILE A 162 -1.40 -14.08 -4.04
C ILE A 162 -1.09 -13.31 -5.34
N GLY A 163 -0.13 -12.37 -5.31
CA GLY A 163 0.29 -11.64 -6.50
C GLY A 163 0.86 -12.56 -7.60
N ALA A 164 1.65 -13.55 -7.22
CA ALA A 164 2.19 -14.54 -8.15
C ALA A 164 1.09 -15.40 -8.77
N ALA A 165 0.08 -15.81 -7.99
CA ALA A 165 -1.07 -16.57 -8.46
C ALA A 165 -1.90 -15.77 -9.48
N TRP A 166 -2.16 -14.49 -9.21
CA TRP A 166 -2.85 -13.61 -10.16
C TRP A 166 -2.08 -13.42 -11.47
N ARG A 167 -0.75 -13.20 -11.40
CA ARG A 167 0.08 -13.13 -12.62
C ARG A 167 0.09 -14.44 -13.39
N HIS A 168 0.11 -15.57 -12.70
CA HIS A 168 0.00 -16.88 -13.35
C HIS A 168 -1.36 -17.07 -14.04
N ALA A 169 -2.44 -16.55 -13.44
CA ALA A 169 -3.77 -16.51 -14.04
C ALA A 169 -3.94 -15.43 -15.14
N GLY A 170 -2.86 -14.77 -15.57
CA GLY A 170 -2.86 -13.80 -16.67
C GLY A 170 -3.21 -12.35 -16.27
N TYR A 171 -3.37 -12.05 -14.98
CA TYR A 171 -3.65 -10.69 -14.52
C TYR A 171 -2.34 -9.91 -14.33
N ASN A 172 -2.22 -8.73 -14.94
CA ASN A 172 -1.04 -7.86 -14.81
C ASN A 172 -1.01 -7.13 -13.44
N VAL A 173 -1.06 -7.89 -12.34
CA VAL A 173 -0.90 -7.35 -11.00
C VAL A 173 0.56 -7.19 -10.64
N GLU A 174 0.77 -6.36 -9.64
CA GLU A 174 2.06 -5.85 -9.27
C GLU A 174 2.26 -6.20 -7.77
N ALA A 175 3.40 -6.82 -7.39
CA ALA A 175 3.66 -7.23 -6.00
C ALA A 175 3.53 -6.07 -5.00
N ILE A 176 2.76 -6.23 -3.93
CA ILE A 176 2.48 -5.16 -2.94
C ILE A 176 3.75 -4.69 -2.24
N MET A 177 4.66 -5.62 -1.92
CA MET A 177 6.00 -5.37 -1.39
C MET A 177 7.05 -5.70 -2.46
N GLN A 178 7.65 -4.70 -3.10
CA GLN A 178 8.67 -4.92 -4.15
C GLN A 178 10.08 -4.97 -3.58
N ARG A 179 10.47 -6.12 -3.03
CA ARG A 179 11.83 -6.37 -2.54
C ARG A 179 12.40 -5.18 -1.72
N PRO A 180 11.72 -4.69 -0.66
CA PRO A 180 12.15 -3.50 0.07
C PRO A 180 13.52 -3.65 0.74
N ALA A 181 13.98 -4.88 1.02
CA ALA A 181 15.35 -5.13 1.49
C ALA A 181 16.44 -4.71 0.48
N ARG A 182 16.09 -4.48 -0.80
CA ARG A 182 17.00 -3.99 -1.85
C ARG A 182 16.92 -2.48 -2.04
N SER A 183 16.27 -1.76 -1.13
CA SER A 183 16.24 -0.29 -1.15
C SER A 183 17.63 0.29 -0.96
N THR A 184 18.00 1.23 -1.82
CA THR A 184 19.27 1.98 -1.70
C THR A 184 19.08 3.37 -1.08
N SER A 185 17.86 3.73 -0.72
CA SER A 185 17.49 5.01 -0.11
C SER A 185 16.15 4.91 0.64
N LEU A 186 15.92 5.78 1.63
CA LEU A 186 14.64 5.90 2.33
C LEU A 186 13.53 6.29 1.36
N ALA A 187 13.84 7.19 0.43
CA ALA A 187 12.94 7.55 -0.65
C ALA A 187 12.52 6.33 -1.49
N ASP A 188 13.46 5.48 -1.90
CA ASP A 188 13.16 4.27 -2.69
C ASP A 188 12.32 3.25 -1.91
N PHE A 189 12.67 3.06 -0.63
CA PHE A 189 11.90 2.23 0.30
C PHE A 189 10.43 2.67 0.38
N TRP A 190 10.17 3.91 0.81
CA TRP A 190 8.81 4.37 1.09
C TRP A 190 7.97 4.69 -0.16
N SER A 191 8.60 5.09 -1.27
CA SER A 191 7.84 5.51 -2.45
C SER A 191 7.62 4.42 -3.50
N ARG A 192 8.49 3.41 -3.60
CA ARG A 192 8.41 2.39 -4.66
C ARG A 192 8.19 0.99 -4.11
N ARG A 193 8.91 0.64 -3.04
CA ARG A 193 9.08 -0.76 -2.64
C ARG A 193 8.21 -1.21 -1.48
N TRP A 194 7.91 -0.32 -0.55
CA TRP A 194 7.07 -0.60 0.61
C TRP A 194 5.61 -0.25 0.32
N ASN A 195 4.71 -1.18 0.62
CA ASN A 195 3.26 -1.05 0.60
C ASN A 195 2.71 -0.21 -0.57
N ARG A 196 2.80 -0.78 -1.77
CA ARG A 196 2.33 -0.12 -2.99
C ARG A 196 0.84 0.20 -2.98
N ALA A 197 0.04 -0.66 -2.35
CA ALA A 197 -1.39 -0.44 -2.18
C ALA A 197 -1.69 0.90 -1.47
N PHE A 198 -1.01 1.15 -0.34
CA PHE A 198 -1.13 2.43 0.37
C PHE A 198 -0.60 3.59 -0.47
N ARG A 199 0.58 3.43 -1.08
CA ARG A 199 1.23 4.46 -1.89
C ARG A 199 0.37 4.92 -3.06
N ASP A 200 -0.32 4.01 -3.76
CA ASP A 200 -1.21 4.33 -4.87
C ASP A 200 -2.39 5.19 -4.39
N VAL A 201 -3.02 4.80 -3.28
CA VAL A 201 -4.13 5.52 -2.66
C VAL A 201 -3.67 6.88 -2.13
N SER A 202 -2.62 6.95 -1.32
CA SER A 202 -2.10 8.21 -0.78
C SER A 202 -1.65 9.17 -1.87
N HIS A 203 -1.09 8.68 -2.97
CA HIS A 203 -0.76 9.52 -4.11
C HIS A 203 -2.02 10.17 -4.70
N ALA A 204 -3.08 9.39 -4.89
CA ALA A 204 -4.33 9.88 -5.43
C ALA A 204 -5.09 10.81 -4.46
N LEU A 205 -5.07 10.49 -3.16
CA LEU A 205 -5.85 11.16 -2.12
C LEU A 205 -5.18 12.38 -1.50
N VAL A 206 -3.87 12.34 -1.37
CA VAL A 206 -3.11 13.35 -0.62
C VAL A 206 -2.21 14.10 -1.58
N VAL A 207 -1.33 13.39 -2.30
CA VAL A 207 -0.29 14.06 -3.10
C VAL A 207 -0.90 14.88 -4.22
N ARG A 208 -1.73 14.28 -5.08
CA ARG A 208 -2.35 14.95 -6.23
C ARG A 208 -3.11 16.23 -5.84
N PRO A 209 -4.07 16.22 -4.90
CA PRO A 209 -4.86 17.41 -4.58
C PRO A 209 -4.05 18.50 -3.84
N THR A 210 -3.05 18.11 -3.04
CA THR A 210 -2.31 19.09 -2.21
C THR A 210 -1.03 19.61 -2.86
N ARG A 211 -0.51 18.92 -3.88
CA ARG A 211 0.74 19.31 -4.57
C ARG A 211 0.70 20.71 -5.17
N ARG A 212 -0.46 21.19 -5.61
CA ARG A 212 -0.59 22.57 -6.14
C ARG A 212 -0.42 23.65 -5.08
N PHE A 213 -0.75 23.34 -3.83
CA PHE A 213 -0.75 24.31 -2.72
C PHE A 213 0.48 24.17 -1.83
N LEU A 214 0.89 22.94 -1.51
CA LEU A 214 2.01 22.65 -0.61
C LEU A 214 3.33 22.39 -1.36
N GLY A 215 3.29 22.39 -2.69
CA GLY A 215 4.38 21.94 -3.54
C GLY A 215 4.65 20.43 -3.42
N PRO A 216 5.60 19.89 -4.23
CA PRO A 216 5.92 18.47 -4.23
C PRO A 216 6.46 17.94 -2.88
N ALA A 217 7.29 18.72 -2.20
CA ALA A 217 7.88 18.32 -0.92
C ALA A 217 6.85 18.32 0.21
N GLY A 218 6.06 19.39 0.34
CA GLY A 218 5.01 19.47 1.36
C GLY A 218 3.93 18.40 1.19
N ALA A 219 3.54 18.09 -0.05
CA ALA A 219 2.59 17.02 -0.34
C ALA A 219 3.11 15.63 0.08
N VAL A 220 4.41 15.34 -0.11
CA VAL A 220 5.03 14.10 0.38
C VAL A 220 5.11 14.08 1.90
N GLY A 221 5.47 15.20 2.53
CA GLY A 221 5.51 15.31 3.99
C GLY A 221 4.14 15.05 4.62
N LEU A 222 3.07 15.58 4.01
CA LEU A 222 1.70 15.34 4.44
C LEU A 222 1.30 13.86 4.36
N VAL A 223 1.79 13.10 3.37
CA VAL A 223 1.55 11.65 3.31
C VAL A 223 2.13 10.93 4.53
N PHE A 224 3.32 11.31 4.99
CA PHE A 224 3.93 10.70 6.19
C PHE A 224 3.11 11.00 7.45
N VAL A 225 2.67 12.25 7.64
CA VAL A 225 1.81 12.62 8.77
C VAL A 225 0.46 11.89 8.70
N ALA A 226 -0.18 11.89 7.54
CA ALA A 226 -1.44 11.18 7.33
C ALA A 226 -1.30 9.67 7.55
N SER A 227 -0.19 9.06 7.13
CA SER A 227 0.13 7.67 7.40
C SER A 227 0.24 7.41 8.90
N GLY A 228 0.92 8.29 9.63
CA GLY A 228 1.00 8.28 11.09
C GLY A 228 -0.38 8.24 11.75
N LEU A 229 -1.24 9.18 11.40
CA LEU A 229 -2.60 9.27 11.93
C LEU A 229 -3.46 8.03 11.63
N VAL A 230 -3.31 7.45 10.43
CA VAL A 230 -3.98 6.18 10.10
C VAL A 230 -3.48 5.06 11.01
N HIS A 231 -2.18 4.99 11.31
CA HIS A 231 -1.67 3.99 12.25
C HIS A 231 -2.11 4.25 13.69
N GLU A 232 -2.26 5.50 14.13
CA GLU A 232 -2.88 5.79 15.43
C GLU A 232 -4.32 5.27 15.49
N LEU A 233 -5.09 5.53 14.44
CA LEU A 233 -6.49 5.08 14.33
C LEU A 233 -6.59 3.54 14.35
N LEU A 234 -5.62 2.85 13.76
CA LEU A 234 -5.61 1.38 13.69
C LEU A 234 -4.96 0.71 14.89
N MET A 235 -4.07 1.38 15.62
CA MET A 235 -3.29 0.76 16.71
C MET A 235 -3.60 1.40 18.06
N SER A 236 -3.37 2.71 18.20
CA SER A 236 -3.51 3.44 19.47
C SER A 236 -4.96 3.52 19.93
N TRP A 237 -5.88 3.84 19.01
CA TRP A 237 -7.31 3.97 19.32
C TRP A 237 -7.91 2.66 19.85
N PRO A 238 -7.79 1.51 19.17
CA PRO A 238 -8.39 0.27 19.65
C PRO A 238 -7.69 -0.29 20.88
N ALA A 239 -6.36 -0.14 20.97
CA ALA A 239 -5.59 -0.57 22.13
C ALA A 239 -5.85 0.29 23.38
N ARG A 240 -6.50 1.46 23.23
CA ARG A 240 -6.59 2.50 24.27
C ARG A 240 -5.21 2.85 24.84
N GLY A 241 -4.18 2.66 24.03
CA GLY A 241 -2.80 3.01 24.34
C GLY A 241 -2.58 4.49 24.11
N GLY A 242 -1.51 5.05 24.67
CA GLY A 242 -1.13 6.44 24.46
C GLY A 242 -1.04 6.81 22.96
N TRP A 243 -1.17 8.10 22.69
CA TRP A 243 -1.21 8.65 21.34
C TRP A 243 0.14 9.20 20.90
N GLY A 244 0.39 9.19 19.59
CA GLY A 244 1.45 9.97 18.95
C GLY A 244 2.70 9.17 18.59
N ALA A 245 2.88 7.95 19.10
CA ALA A 245 4.06 7.14 18.80
C ALA A 245 4.14 6.73 17.31
N PRO A 246 3.09 6.13 16.70
CA PRO A 246 3.06 5.93 15.25
C PRO A 246 3.28 7.22 14.44
N THR A 247 2.63 8.31 14.82
CA THR A 247 2.73 9.59 14.09
C THR A 247 4.14 10.16 14.15
N ALA A 248 4.78 10.11 15.30
CA ALA A 248 6.18 10.50 15.48
C ALA A 248 7.09 9.64 14.60
N TYR A 249 6.93 8.32 14.61
CA TYR A 249 7.74 7.42 13.79
C TYR A 249 7.66 7.78 12.30
N PHE A 250 6.46 7.90 11.72
CA PHE A 250 6.33 8.22 10.29
C PHE A 250 6.82 9.63 9.97
N THR A 251 6.62 10.60 10.87
CA THR A 251 7.15 11.95 10.69
C THR A 251 8.67 11.96 10.66
N LEU A 252 9.32 11.24 11.57
CA LEU A 252 10.78 11.08 11.59
C LEU A 252 11.30 10.41 10.31
N GLN A 253 10.59 9.39 9.80
CA GLN A 253 10.92 8.76 8.51
C GLN A 253 10.80 9.76 7.34
N GLY A 254 9.76 10.60 7.33
CA GLY A 254 9.58 11.66 6.35
C GLY A 254 10.70 12.70 6.39
N LEU A 255 11.11 13.13 7.59
CA LEU A 255 12.28 13.99 7.76
C LEU A 255 13.56 13.32 7.23
N GLY A 256 13.75 12.03 7.50
CA GLY A 256 14.85 11.24 6.93
C GLY A 256 14.90 11.28 5.40
N VAL A 257 13.75 11.13 4.73
CA VAL A 257 13.64 11.26 3.27
C VAL A 257 14.03 12.67 2.80
N PHE A 258 13.65 13.73 3.52
CA PHE A 258 14.03 15.09 3.16
C PHE A 258 15.51 15.38 3.39
N LEU A 259 16.10 14.86 4.47
CA LEU A 259 17.52 14.98 4.75
C LEU A 259 18.36 14.27 3.68
N GLU A 260 17.97 13.06 3.31
CA GLU A 260 18.59 12.27 2.23
C GLU A 260 18.55 13.03 0.89
N ARG A 261 17.41 13.64 0.55
CA ARG A 261 17.25 14.42 -0.68
C ARG A 261 17.84 15.82 -0.59
N GLY A 262 18.18 16.30 0.60
CA GLY A 262 18.71 17.63 0.86
C GLY A 262 20.17 17.81 0.41
N ARG A 263 20.71 19.01 0.59
CA ARG A 263 22.12 19.31 0.25
C ARG A 263 23.09 18.44 1.08
N ALA A 264 22.77 18.22 2.36
CA ALA A 264 23.57 17.38 3.25
C ALA A 264 23.58 15.91 2.79
N GLY A 265 22.41 15.31 2.53
CA GLY A 265 22.34 13.93 2.03
C GLY A 265 23.00 13.73 0.67
N ARG A 266 22.94 14.72 -0.23
CA ARG A 266 23.69 14.70 -1.50
C ARG A 266 25.21 14.75 -1.29
N ARG A 267 25.70 15.56 -0.35
CA ARG A 267 27.13 15.66 -0.02
C ARG A 267 27.66 14.37 0.61
N LEU A 268 26.83 13.69 1.40
CA LEU A 268 27.16 12.41 2.04
C LEU A 268 26.95 11.19 1.13
N GLY A 269 26.60 11.38 -0.15
CA GLY A 269 26.38 10.27 -1.10
C GLY A 269 25.11 9.44 -0.84
N LEU A 270 24.24 9.87 0.08
CA LEU A 270 23.00 9.16 0.45
C LEU A 270 21.92 9.29 -0.63
N SER A 271 21.97 10.35 -1.43
CA SER A 271 21.08 10.53 -2.56
C SER A 271 21.60 9.75 -3.77
N THR A 272 21.00 8.60 -4.05
CA THR A 272 21.22 7.92 -5.34
C THR A 272 20.71 8.83 -6.46
N LYS A 273 21.62 9.25 -7.36
CA LYS A 273 21.25 9.95 -8.61
C LYS A 273 20.13 9.14 -9.26
N ARG A 274 19.06 9.82 -9.72
CA ARG A 274 17.99 9.19 -10.51
C ARG A 274 18.66 8.29 -11.55
N GLY A 275 18.45 6.97 -11.43
CA GLY A 275 18.79 6.03 -12.47
C GLY A 275 18.03 6.45 -13.72
N VAL A 276 18.78 6.92 -14.71
CA VAL A 276 18.42 6.80 -16.12
C VAL A 276 18.35 5.31 -16.40
N GLY A 277 17.24 4.86 -16.97
CA GLY A 277 16.92 3.48 -17.29
C GLY A 277 15.46 3.39 -17.68
#